data_AF-A0A3D4TYN1-F1
#
_entry.id   AF-A0A3D4TYN1-F1
#
_cell.length_a   1.000
_cell.length_b   1.000
_cell.length_c   1.000
_cell.angle_alpha   90.00
_cell.angle_beta   90.00
_cell.angle_gamma   90.00
#
_symmetry.space_group_name_H-M   'P 1'
#
loop_
_entity.id
_entity.type
_entity.pdbx_description
1 polymer ?
#
loop_
_entity_poly.entity_id
_entity_poly.type
_entity_poly.pdbx_seq_one_letter_code
_entity_poly.pdbx_strand_id
1 'polypeptide(L)'
;MYASALLLIVSFTGIFLRPPFIILVANGGVNLKSDPKTISEVFWTDKLRDIKYDAQRDIYLLGTSDGVFYSRSAFSAPLEQFSVEPPISIMGINVFEILENGNYLVGSFSGAYYWNPYTGVVVNYFTGQPVQAESGLSSPFGSFAIAGYSKVAGNEYFFDYDKGLIAKETVPAFDMPQNVKDSFPFPLWNLAQEVHTCRIYSPLIGLFYILIVPLAGISLFFVTITGAWMWLMKRRRQNSDNRQPIT
;
A
#
# COMPACT_ATOMS: atom_id res chain seq x y z
N MET A 1 -16.38 -9.64 -31.80
CA MET A 1 -17.28 -9.07 -30.77
C MET A 1 -16.85 -9.45 -29.36
N TYR A 2 -16.79 -10.73 -29.00
CA TYR A 2 -16.36 -11.16 -27.65
C TYR A 2 -14.97 -10.65 -27.25
N ALA A 3 -13.98 -10.76 -28.15
CA ALA A 3 -12.64 -10.21 -27.91
C ALA A 3 -12.64 -8.68 -27.67
N SER A 4 -13.42 -7.93 -28.47
CA SER A 4 -13.56 -6.48 -28.29
C SER A 4 -14.24 -6.14 -26.96
N ALA A 5 -15.27 -6.88 -26.57
CA ALA A 5 -15.93 -6.70 -25.27
C ALA A 5 -14.97 -6.97 -24.10
N LEU A 6 -14.20 -8.06 -24.16
CA LEU A 6 -13.18 -8.38 -23.17
C LEU A 6 -12.12 -7.28 -23.06
N LEU A 7 -11.59 -6.81 -24.20
CA LEU A 7 -10.60 -5.75 -24.23
C LEU A 7 -11.14 -4.42 -23.67
N LEU A 8 -12.41 -4.09 -23.94
CA LEU A 8 -13.05 -2.91 -23.34
C LEU A 8 -13.17 -3.02 -21.82
N ILE A 9 -13.55 -4.19 -21.32
CA ILE A 9 -13.64 -4.43 -19.87
C ILE A 9 -12.25 -4.31 -19.24
N VAL A 10 -11.25 -5.02 -19.76
CA VAL A 10 -9.89 -5.05 -19.21
C VAL A 10 -9.21 -3.68 -19.28
N SER A 11 -9.35 -2.95 -20.40
CA SER A 11 -8.80 -1.60 -20.52
C SER A 11 -9.49 -0.61 -19.58
N PHE A 12 -10.82 -0.68 -19.46
CA PHE A 12 -11.57 0.18 -18.56
C PHE A 12 -11.23 -0.07 -17.10
N THR A 13 -11.27 -1.33 -16.65
CA THR A 13 -10.92 -1.67 -15.26
C THR A 13 -9.45 -1.39 -14.96
N GLY A 14 -8.55 -1.64 -15.92
CA GLY A 14 -7.12 -1.38 -15.80
C GLY A 14 -6.77 0.08 -15.51
N ILE A 15 -7.53 1.04 -16.05
CA ILE A 15 -7.32 2.48 -15.80
C ILE A 15 -7.45 2.82 -14.31
N PHE A 16 -8.36 2.16 -13.58
CA PHE A 16 -8.65 2.44 -12.16
C PHE A 16 -7.72 1.71 -11.19
N LEU A 17 -6.86 0.79 -11.67
CA LEU A 17 -5.94 0.05 -10.80
C LEU A 17 -4.76 0.89 -10.29
N ARG A 18 -4.59 2.12 -10.79
CA ARG A 18 -3.49 3.02 -10.39
C ARG A 18 -3.94 4.46 -10.19
N PRO A 19 -3.17 5.25 -9.41
CA PRO A 19 -3.34 6.70 -9.36
C PRO A 19 -3.25 7.33 -10.76
N PRO A 20 -3.97 8.43 -11.03
CA PRO A 20 -4.88 9.14 -10.12
C PRO A 20 -6.28 8.51 -9.99
N PHE A 21 -6.67 7.64 -10.92
CA PHE A 21 -8.06 7.14 -11.00
C PHE A 21 -8.45 6.21 -9.84
N ILE A 22 -7.49 5.49 -9.25
CA ILE A 22 -7.77 4.68 -8.06
C ILE A 22 -8.33 5.52 -6.91
N ILE A 23 -7.92 6.79 -6.78
CA ILE A 23 -8.38 7.68 -5.71
C ILE A 23 -9.90 7.93 -5.80
N LEU A 24 -10.44 7.98 -7.02
CA LEU A 24 -11.87 8.17 -7.26
C LEU A 24 -12.71 7.00 -6.74
N VAL A 25 -12.11 5.82 -6.63
CA VAL A 25 -12.77 4.59 -6.16
C VAL A 25 -12.25 4.10 -4.81
N ALA A 26 -11.15 4.65 -4.29
CA ALA A 26 -10.49 4.21 -3.06
C ALA A 26 -11.39 4.34 -1.83
N ASN A 27 -12.29 5.34 -1.81
CA ASN A 27 -13.29 5.51 -0.75
C ASN A 27 -14.57 4.71 -0.99
N GLY A 28 -14.70 4.06 -2.15
CA GLY A 28 -15.82 3.18 -2.48
C GLY A 28 -15.65 1.83 -1.80
N GLY A 29 -16.14 1.69 -0.57
CA GLY A 29 -16.18 0.39 0.11
C GLY A 29 -17.19 -0.55 -0.56
N VAL A 30 -16.73 -1.68 -1.09
CA VAL A 30 -17.63 -2.81 -1.35
C VAL A 30 -17.89 -3.47 -0.02
N ASN A 31 -19.14 -3.44 0.44
CA ASN A 31 -19.52 -3.98 1.75
C ASN A 31 -19.48 -5.52 1.70
N LEU A 32 -18.29 -6.10 1.83
CA LEU A 32 -18.05 -7.55 1.85
C LEU A 32 -18.79 -8.25 3.00
N LYS A 33 -19.30 -7.49 3.98
CA LYS A 33 -20.21 -7.97 5.04
C LYS A 33 -21.53 -8.57 4.53
N SER A 34 -21.83 -8.43 3.25
CA SER A 34 -23.06 -8.96 2.65
C SER A 34 -22.96 -10.41 2.17
N ASP A 35 -21.77 -11.03 2.19
CA ASP A 35 -21.61 -12.48 1.94
C ASP A 35 -21.46 -13.24 3.27
N PRO A 36 -22.50 -13.96 3.73
CA PRO A 36 -22.46 -14.70 4.99
C PRO A 36 -21.42 -15.82 5.04
N LYS A 37 -20.86 -16.25 3.89
CA LYS A 37 -19.81 -17.29 3.85
C LYS A 37 -18.41 -16.76 4.18
N THR A 38 -18.22 -15.45 4.14
CA THR A 38 -16.92 -14.78 4.33
C THR A 38 -16.84 -14.06 5.68
N ILE A 39 -17.90 -14.11 6.48
CA ILE A 39 -17.90 -13.59 7.84
C ILE A 39 -17.05 -14.53 8.69
N SER A 40 -15.80 -14.15 8.89
CA SER A 40 -15.00 -14.68 9.98
C SER A 40 -15.73 -14.41 11.30
N GLU A 41 -16.02 -15.47 12.08
CA GLU A 41 -16.52 -15.34 13.45
C GLU A 41 -15.52 -14.60 14.37
N VAL A 42 -14.24 -14.59 13.99
CA VAL A 42 -13.16 -13.89 14.70
C VAL A 42 -13.06 -12.45 14.21
N PHE A 43 -13.32 -11.48 15.09
CA PHE A 43 -13.24 -10.05 14.81
C PHE A 43 -11.86 -9.60 14.28
N TRP A 44 -10.80 -10.29 14.69
CA TRP A 44 -9.41 -9.94 14.39
C TRP A 44 -8.89 -10.43 13.04
N THR A 45 -9.67 -11.24 12.33
CA THR A 45 -9.26 -11.77 11.02
C THR A 45 -8.96 -10.63 10.06
N ASP A 46 -7.75 -10.66 9.49
CA ASP A 46 -7.19 -9.64 8.59
C ASP A 46 -6.94 -8.25 9.22
N LYS A 47 -7.13 -8.11 10.54
CA LYS A 47 -6.92 -6.85 11.27
C LYS A 47 -5.68 -6.84 12.14
N LEU A 48 -5.40 -7.94 12.84
CA LEU A 48 -4.27 -8.02 13.78
C LEU A 48 -2.93 -8.04 13.02
N ARG A 49 -2.02 -7.13 13.37
CA ARG A 49 -0.70 -6.98 12.72
C ARG A 49 0.46 -7.35 13.63
N ASP A 50 0.42 -6.94 14.90
CA ASP A 50 1.47 -7.26 15.87
C ASP A 50 0.93 -7.29 17.31
N ILE A 51 1.61 -8.01 18.20
CA ILE A 51 1.32 -8.04 19.64
C ILE A 51 2.64 -7.91 20.41
N LYS A 52 2.68 -6.97 21.37
CA LYS A 52 3.83 -6.76 22.25
C LYS A 52 3.39 -6.77 23.71
N TYR A 53 4.27 -7.22 24.60
CA TYR A 53 4.03 -7.18 26.04
C TYR A 53 4.96 -6.14 26.68
N ASP A 54 4.36 -5.14 27.34
CA ASP A 54 5.08 -4.11 28.09
C ASP A 54 5.18 -4.52 29.55
N ALA A 55 6.34 -5.06 29.92
CA ALA A 55 6.64 -5.51 31.26
C ALA A 55 6.67 -4.39 32.31
N GLN A 56 6.95 -3.14 31.93
CA GLN A 56 6.97 -2.03 32.88
C GLN A 56 5.55 -1.66 33.34
N ARG A 57 4.57 -1.86 32.47
CA ARG A 57 3.18 -1.46 32.70
C ARG A 57 2.23 -2.64 32.88
N ASP A 58 2.71 -3.86 32.71
CA ASP A 58 1.95 -5.10 32.77
C ASP A 58 0.76 -5.09 31.81
N ILE A 59 1.02 -4.72 30.56
CA ILE A 59 -0.01 -4.67 29.51
C ILE A 59 0.41 -5.38 28.22
N TYR A 60 -0.58 -5.94 27.54
CA TYR A 60 -0.44 -6.39 26.16
C TYR A 60 -0.90 -5.28 25.22
N LEU A 61 -0.07 -4.95 24.24
CA LEU A 61 -0.35 -4.01 23.16
C LEU A 61 -0.69 -4.79 21.90
N LEU A 62 -1.73 -4.39 21.17
CA LEU A 62 -2.12 -5.00 19.91
C LEU A 62 -2.14 -3.92 18.83
N GLY A 63 -1.26 -4.09 17.84
CA GLY A 63 -1.27 -3.30 16.63
C GLY A 63 -2.27 -3.87 15.64
N THR A 64 -3.23 -3.06 15.20
CA THR A 64 -4.25 -3.49 14.24
C THR A 64 -4.38 -2.48 13.09
N SER A 65 -5.10 -2.88 12.03
CA SER A 65 -5.44 -1.97 10.93
C SER A 65 -6.34 -0.81 11.36
N ASP A 66 -7.10 -0.97 12.45
CA ASP A 66 -8.09 0.00 12.92
C ASP A 66 -7.56 0.90 14.05
N GLY A 67 -6.32 0.66 14.50
CA GLY A 67 -5.69 1.38 15.61
C GLY A 67 -4.89 0.48 16.54
N VAL A 68 -4.43 1.04 17.66
CA VAL A 68 -3.65 0.33 18.68
C VAL A 68 -4.50 0.12 19.92
N PHE A 69 -4.65 -1.15 20.29
CA PHE A 69 -5.41 -1.57 21.46
C PHE A 69 -4.49 -2.06 22.57
N TYR A 70 -4.98 -2.10 23.81
CA TYR A 70 -4.26 -2.71 24.92
C TYR A 70 -5.17 -3.54 25.84
N SER A 71 -4.55 -4.49 26.55
CA SER A 71 -5.17 -5.29 27.60
C SER A 71 -4.33 -5.26 28.86
N ARG A 72 -4.95 -4.92 30.01
CA ARG A 72 -4.33 -4.95 31.34
C ARG A 72 -4.52 -6.28 32.08
N SER A 73 -5.43 -7.12 31.62
CA SER A 73 -5.88 -8.30 32.37
C SER A 73 -5.68 -9.59 31.59
N ALA A 74 -4.58 -9.67 30.83
CA ALA A 74 -4.26 -10.82 29.98
C ALA A 74 -5.46 -11.30 29.12
N PHE A 75 -6.14 -10.35 28.47
CA PHE A 75 -7.30 -10.60 27.59
C PHE A 75 -8.58 -11.11 28.29
N SER A 76 -8.65 -11.10 29.62
CA SER A 76 -9.88 -11.46 30.36
C SER A 76 -10.95 -10.36 30.35
N ALA A 77 -10.55 -9.12 30.07
CA ALA A 77 -11.44 -7.97 29.90
C ALA A 77 -11.43 -7.49 28.44
N PRO A 78 -12.47 -6.76 27.98
CA PRO A 78 -12.48 -6.13 26.67
C PRO A 78 -11.23 -5.28 26.45
N LEU A 79 -10.74 -5.25 25.21
CA LEU A 79 -9.61 -4.41 24.85
C LEU A 79 -9.99 -2.93 24.88
N GLU A 80 -9.08 -2.11 25.37
CA GLU A 80 -9.22 -0.66 25.40
C GLU A 80 -8.39 -0.07 24.26
N GLN A 81 -8.91 0.97 23.60
CA GLN A 81 -8.18 1.70 22.56
C GLN A 81 -7.45 2.89 23.17
N PHE A 82 -6.27 3.22 22.67
CA PHE A 82 -5.59 4.45 23.05
C PHE A 82 -6.26 5.68 22.43
N SER A 83 -6.43 6.74 23.22
CA SER A 83 -7.05 7.99 22.73
C SER A 83 -6.19 8.79 21.75
N VAL A 84 -4.87 8.58 21.80
CA VAL A 84 -3.89 9.25 20.95
C VAL A 84 -3.05 8.20 20.26
N GLU A 85 -3.10 8.15 18.94
CA GLU A 85 -2.40 7.17 18.11
C GLU A 85 -1.52 7.88 17.07
N PRO A 86 -0.37 7.29 16.70
CA PRO A 86 0.41 7.76 15.56
C PRO A 86 -0.32 7.49 14.24
N PRO A 87 -0.03 8.23 13.16
CA PRO A 87 -0.54 7.89 11.83
C PRO A 87 -0.04 6.52 11.38
N ILE A 88 -0.98 5.62 11.12
CA ILE A 88 -0.72 4.29 10.59
C ILE A 88 -1.27 4.24 9.17
N SER A 89 -0.46 3.76 8.23
CA SER A 89 -0.91 3.62 6.84
C SER A 89 -1.99 2.55 6.70
N ILE A 90 -2.73 2.55 5.60
CA ILE A 90 -3.70 1.50 5.25
C ILE A 90 -3.03 0.11 5.22
N MET A 91 -1.73 0.07 4.96
CA MET A 91 -0.93 -1.17 4.95
C MET A 91 -0.62 -1.68 6.35
N GLY A 92 -0.92 -0.92 7.40
CA GLY A 92 -0.79 -1.30 8.80
C GLY A 92 0.57 -0.96 9.41
N ILE A 93 0.77 -1.48 10.61
CA ILE A 93 2.00 -1.33 11.38
C ILE A 93 3.01 -2.38 10.89
N ASN A 94 4.20 -1.91 10.53
CA ASN A 94 5.33 -2.75 10.11
C ASN A 94 6.40 -2.88 11.20
N VAL A 95 6.48 -1.89 12.09
CA VAL A 95 7.42 -1.87 13.22
C VAL A 95 6.64 -1.49 14.46
N PHE A 96 6.72 -2.32 15.49
CA PHE A 96 6.19 -1.98 16.81
C PHE A 96 7.19 -2.40 17.89
N GLU A 97 7.90 -1.44 18.46
CA GLU A 97 8.93 -1.72 19.47
C GLU A 97 8.74 -0.91 20.75
N ILE A 98 9.09 -1.53 21.88
CA ILE A 98 9.11 -0.89 23.19
C ILE A 98 10.54 -0.41 23.44
N LEU A 99 10.72 0.89 23.56
CA LEU A 99 12.00 1.54 23.79
C LEU A 99 12.40 1.44 25.27
N GLU A 100 13.70 1.59 25.55
CA GLU A 100 14.27 1.47 26.91
C GLU A 100 13.67 2.46 27.91
N ASN A 101 13.26 3.64 27.43
CA ASN A 101 12.59 4.67 28.22
C ASN A 101 11.09 4.40 28.45
N GLY A 102 10.60 3.22 28.05
CA GLY A 102 9.20 2.82 28.15
C GLY A 102 8.27 3.51 27.16
N ASN A 103 8.79 4.19 26.14
CA ASN A 103 7.97 4.72 25.04
C ASN A 103 7.91 3.73 23.89
N TYR A 104 7.05 3.98 22.92
CA TYR A 104 6.84 3.07 21.79
C TYR A 104 7.37 3.68 20.49
N LEU A 105 8.01 2.84 19.68
CA LEU A 105 8.38 3.12 18.31
C LEU A 105 7.38 2.43 17.39
N VAL A 106 6.66 3.22 16.61
CA VAL A 106 5.67 2.73 15.64
C VAL A 106 6.12 3.14 14.24
N GLY A 107 6.37 2.16 13.38
CA GLY A 107 6.70 2.37 11.98
C GLY A 107 5.63 1.81 11.05
N SER A 108 5.25 2.61 10.06
CA SER A 108 4.37 2.21 8.97
C SER A 108 4.84 2.87 7.66
N PHE A 109 4.16 2.60 6.55
CA PHE A 109 4.42 3.32 5.29
C PHE A 109 4.12 4.83 5.36
N SER A 110 3.45 5.31 6.42
CA SER A 110 3.28 6.73 6.68
C SER A 110 4.51 7.36 7.36
N GLY A 111 5.39 6.56 7.97
CA GLY A 111 6.57 7.07 8.67
C GLY A 111 6.96 6.22 9.87
N ALA A 112 8.05 6.63 10.54
CA ALA A 112 8.38 6.20 11.90
C ALA A 112 7.99 7.30 12.89
N TYR A 113 7.34 6.89 13.97
CA TYR A 113 6.85 7.77 15.01
C TYR A 113 7.31 7.29 16.39
N TYR A 114 7.77 8.23 17.18
CA TYR A 114 7.97 8.07 18.61
C TYR A 114 6.67 8.43 19.31
N TRP A 115 6.14 7.48 20.09
CA TRP A 115 4.81 7.57 20.67
C TRP A 115 4.81 7.25 22.16
N ASN A 116 4.16 8.11 22.92
CA ASN A 116 3.80 7.85 24.31
C ASN A 116 2.30 8.13 24.50
N PRO A 117 1.46 7.08 24.65
CA PRO A 117 0.02 7.27 24.81
C PRO A 117 -0.39 7.91 26.14
N TYR A 118 0.46 7.85 27.16
CA TYR A 118 0.16 8.36 28.50
C TYR A 118 0.43 9.87 28.63
N THR A 119 1.41 10.38 27.92
CA THR A 119 1.70 11.82 27.84
C THR A 119 1.07 12.48 26.63
N GLY A 120 0.54 11.69 25.67
CA GLY A 120 -0.04 12.18 24.42
C GLY A 120 1.01 12.63 23.39
N VAL A 121 2.29 12.30 23.60
CA VAL A 121 3.37 12.69 22.69
C VAL A 121 3.37 11.78 21.47
N VAL A 122 3.25 12.39 20.29
CA VAL A 122 3.46 11.74 18.98
C VAL A 122 4.35 12.63 18.14
N VAL A 123 5.58 12.20 17.90
CA VAL A 123 6.56 12.95 17.09
C VAL A 123 7.17 12.05 16.02
N ASN A 124 7.50 12.64 14.88
CA ASN A 124 8.23 11.94 13.83
C ASN A 124 9.64 11.56 14.32
N TYR A 125 10.03 10.29 14.14
CA TYR A 125 11.24 9.74 14.72
C TYR A 125 12.53 10.40 14.19
N PHE A 126 12.53 10.78 12.91
CA PHE A 126 13.72 11.34 12.25
C PHE A 126 13.85 12.85 12.48
N THR A 127 12.74 13.59 12.42
CA THR A 127 12.75 15.05 12.51
C THR A 127 12.52 15.58 13.93
N GLY A 128 11.99 14.75 14.83
CA GLY A 128 11.59 15.15 16.19
C GLY A 128 10.40 16.12 16.23
N GLN A 129 9.78 16.42 15.09
CA GLN A 129 8.66 17.34 15.00
C GLN A 129 7.34 16.64 15.37
N PRO A 130 6.39 17.33 16.01
CA PRO A 130 5.07 16.79 16.28
C PRO A 130 4.34 16.46 14.98
N VAL A 131 3.56 15.39 15.00
CA VAL A 131 2.75 15.00 13.85
C VAL A 131 1.66 16.05 13.65
N GLN A 132 1.70 16.74 12.51
CA GLN A 132 0.59 17.57 12.06
C GLN A 132 -0.44 16.66 11.40
N ALA A 133 -1.73 16.83 11.74
CA ALA A 133 -2.81 16.16 11.04
C ALA A 133 -2.83 16.64 9.58
N GLU A 134 -2.31 15.83 8.67
CA GLU A 134 -2.32 16.16 7.24
C GLU A 134 -3.78 16.27 6.78
N SER A 135 -4.18 17.50 6.45
CA SER A 135 -5.52 17.82 5.98
C SER A 135 -5.52 17.82 4.46
N GLY A 136 -5.97 16.74 3.81
CA GLY A 136 -6.18 16.70 2.35
C GLY A 136 -5.86 15.37 1.65
N LEU A 137 -5.88 15.39 0.32
CA LEU A 137 -5.34 14.30 -0.51
C LEU A 137 -3.81 14.33 -0.48
N SER A 138 -3.20 13.89 0.62
CA SER A 138 -1.76 13.63 0.66
C SER A 138 -1.45 12.23 0.12
N SER A 139 -0.18 12.02 -0.24
CA SER A 139 0.31 10.71 -0.66
C SER A 139 0.01 9.68 0.43
N PRO A 140 -0.49 8.47 0.10
CA PRO A 140 -0.70 7.41 1.10
C PRO A 140 0.62 6.91 1.72
N PHE A 141 1.75 7.33 1.17
CA PHE A 141 3.10 7.12 1.69
C PHE A 141 3.65 8.42 2.26
N GLY A 142 4.21 8.36 3.46
CA GLY A 142 4.95 9.47 4.05
C GLY A 142 6.33 9.64 3.41
N SER A 143 7.10 10.63 3.88
CA SER A 143 8.45 10.92 3.38
C SER A 143 9.45 9.76 3.55
N PHE A 144 9.16 8.86 4.49
CA PHE A 144 9.87 7.61 4.71
C PHE A 144 8.85 6.47 4.84
N ALA A 145 8.85 5.53 3.91
CA ALA A 145 7.93 4.41 3.91
C ALA A 145 8.54 3.25 4.71
N ILE A 146 8.39 3.28 6.03
CA ILE A 146 9.08 2.34 6.92
C ILE A 146 8.48 0.93 6.79
N ALA A 147 9.30 0.01 6.30
CA ALA A 147 9.00 -1.42 6.14
C ALA A 147 9.59 -2.28 7.26
N GLY A 148 10.62 -1.80 7.95
CA GLY A 148 11.26 -2.57 9.02
C GLY A 148 12.20 -1.74 9.91
N TYR A 149 12.60 -2.35 11.02
CA TYR A 149 13.52 -1.79 12.00
C TYR A 149 14.38 -2.90 12.59
N SER A 150 15.64 -2.60 12.89
CA SER A 150 16.54 -3.48 13.63
C SER A 150 17.50 -2.66 14.48
N LYS A 151 17.82 -3.18 15.67
CA LYS A 151 18.85 -2.62 16.56
C LYS A 151 19.99 -3.62 16.68
N VAL A 152 21.18 -3.24 16.20
CA VAL A 152 22.39 -4.09 16.23
C VAL A 152 23.51 -3.35 16.93
N ALA A 153 24.07 -3.94 17.98
CA ALA A 153 25.17 -3.35 18.77
C ALA A 153 24.90 -1.91 19.25
N GLY A 154 23.64 -1.59 19.58
CA GLY A 154 23.22 -0.25 20.02
C GLY A 154 22.88 0.72 18.88
N ASN A 155 23.19 0.37 17.63
CA ASN A 155 22.85 1.17 16.46
C ASN A 155 21.47 0.80 15.92
N GLU A 156 20.72 1.81 15.52
CA GLU A 156 19.37 1.65 14.97
C GLU A 156 19.39 1.77 13.45
N TYR A 157 18.74 0.81 12.82
CA TYR A 157 18.63 0.69 11.37
C TYR A 157 17.16 0.63 10.98
N PHE A 158 16.75 1.54 10.10
CA PHE A 158 15.42 1.54 9.51
C PHE A 158 15.49 1.03 8.09
N PHE A 159 14.47 0.33 7.65
CA PHE A 159 14.35 -0.14 6.28
C PHE A 159 13.17 0.56 5.64
N ASP A 160 13.47 1.43 4.68
CA ASP A 160 12.48 2.06 3.82
C ASP A 160 12.16 1.15 2.64
N TYR A 161 10.88 1.07 2.31
CA TYR A 161 10.35 0.20 1.27
C TYR A 161 10.97 0.48 -0.11
N ASP A 162 11.23 1.75 -0.43
CA ASP A 162 11.77 2.16 -1.74
C ASP A 162 13.29 2.35 -1.70
N LYS A 163 13.82 2.92 -0.61
CA LYS A 163 15.25 3.32 -0.51
C LYS A 163 16.14 2.24 0.12
N GLY A 164 15.55 1.21 0.75
CA GLY A 164 16.30 0.19 1.47
C GLY A 164 16.79 0.68 2.83
N LEU A 165 18.05 0.40 3.19
CA LEU A 165 18.59 0.73 4.51
C LEU A 165 18.74 2.24 4.69
N ILE A 166 18.06 2.78 5.70
CA ILE A 166 18.21 4.14 6.19
C ILE A 166 18.83 4.06 7.59
N ALA A 167 20.08 4.50 7.70
CA ALA A 167 20.73 4.71 8.99
C ALA A 167 20.57 6.17 9.41
N LYS A 168 20.44 6.39 10.72
CA LYS A 168 20.53 7.75 11.30
C LYS A 168 21.94 8.30 11.04
N GLU A 169 22.07 9.61 10.86
CA GLU A 169 23.34 10.30 10.48
C GLU A 169 24.59 9.89 11.28
N THR A 170 24.40 9.36 12.48
CA THR A 170 25.47 8.93 13.39
C THR A 170 26.04 7.55 13.08
N VAL A 171 25.39 6.74 12.23
CA VAL A 171 25.79 5.36 11.91
C VAL A 171 25.93 5.20 10.40
N PRO A 172 27.04 4.68 9.88
CA PRO A 172 27.16 4.42 8.45
C PRO A 172 26.16 3.33 8.04
N ALA A 173 25.39 3.61 6.98
CA ALA A 173 24.69 2.56 6.25
C ALA A 173 25.74 1.59 5.68
N PHE A 174 25.44 0.30 5.72
CA PHE A 174 26.30 -0.72 5.13
C PHE A 174 25.69 -1.25 3.85
N ASP A 175 26.55 -1.56 2.88
CA ASP A 175 26.13 -2.22 1.66
C ASP A 175 25.66 -3.64 1.95
N MET A 176 24.72 -4.12 1.14
CA MET A 176 24.31 -5.53 1.18
C MET A 176 25.56 -6.43 1.04
N PRO A 177 25.77 -7.38 1.96
CA PRO A 177 26.93 -8.27 1.94
C PRO A 177 27.09 -9.02 0.62
N GLN A 178 28.33 -9.20 0.17
CA GLN A 178 28.61 -9.79 -1.15
C GLN A 178 28.07 -11.22 -1.29
N ASN A 179 28.18 -12.03 -0.23
CA ASN A 179 27.63 -13.38 -0.21
C ASN A 179 26.11 -13.41 -0.44
N VAL A 180 25.38 -12.40 0.06
CA VAL A 180 23.94 -12.27 -0.16
C VAL A 180 23.67 -11.86 -1.62
N LYS A 181 24.41 -10.89 -2.15
CA LYS A 181 24.29 -10.47 -3.57
C LYS A 181 24.53 -11.62 -4.53
N ASP A 182 25.53 -12.45 -4.27
CA ASP A 182 25.92 -13.55 -5.14
C ASP A 182 24.96 -14.75 -5.02
N SER A 183 24.42 -15.00 -3.82
CA SER A 183 23.52 -16.15 -3.55
C SER A 183 22.06 -15.85 -3.88
N PHE A 184 21.64 -14.59 -3.86
CA PHE A 184 20.26 -14.16 -4.05
C PHE A 184 20.15 -13.15 -5.21
N PRO A 185 20.28 -13.62 -6.47
CA PRO A 185 20.02 -12.77 -7.62
C PRO A 185 18.59 -12.26 -7.58
N PHE A 186 18.36 -11.08 -8.15
CA PHE A 186 17.03 -10.47 -8.15
C PHE A 186 16.02 -11.39 -8.86
N PRO A 187 14.92 -11.76 -8.20
CA PRO A 187 14.01 -12.74 -8.77
C PRO A 187 13.31 -12.17 -10.00
N LEU A 188 13.22 -12.97 -11.06
CA LEU A 188 12.57 -12.57 -12.31
C LEU A 188 11.12 -12.14 -12.12
N TRP A 189 10.45 -12.68 -11.10
CA TRP A 189 9.10 -12.24 -10.72
C TRP A 189 9.07 -10.76 -10.31
N ASN A 190 10.00 -10.31 -9.45
CA ASN A 190 10.05 -8.90 -9.06
C ASN A 190 10.41 -8.02 -10.27
N LEU A 191 11.32 -8.48 -11.13
CA LEU A 191 11.65 -7.75 -12.36
C LEU A 191 10.41 -7.65 -13.27
N ALA A 192 9.67 -8.74 -13.42
CA ALA A 192 8.42 -8.75 -14.19
C ALA A 192 7.39 -7.81 -13.59
N GLN A 193 7.28 -7.70 -12.26
CA GLN A 193 6.42 -6.71 -11.59
C GLN A 193 6.86 -5.27 -11.88
N GLU A 194 8.16 -4.98 -11.85
CA GLU A 194 8.71 -3.65 -12.19
C GLU A 194 8.40 -3.25 -13.64
N VAL A 195 8.47 -4.21 -14.58
CA VAL A 195 8.09 -4.00 -15.98
C VAL A 195 6.57 -3.88 -16.13
N HIS A 196 5.81 -4.79 -15.54
CA HIS A 196 4.34 -4.83 -15.61
C HIS A 196 3.71 -3.55 -15.09
N THR A 197 4.28 -2.99 -14.02
CA THR A 197 3.82 -1.74 -13.42
C THR A 197 4.42 -0.49 -14.04
N CYS A 198 5.28 -0.66 -15.05
CA CYS A 198 6.05 0.39 -15.71
C CYS A 198 6.96 1.19 -14.76
N ARG A 199 7.19 0.72 -13.53
CA ARG A 199 8.08 1.37 -12.55
C ARG A 199 9.54 1.31 -12.98
N ILE A 200 9.90 0.34 -13.82
CA ILE A 200 11.23 0.28 -14.46
C ILE A 200 11.60 1.57 -15.22
N TYR A 201 10.63 2.38 -15.66
CA TYR A 201 10.87 3.67 -16.32
C TYR A 201 11.04 4.85 -15.34
N SER A 202 10.80 4.65 -14.04
CA SER A 202 10.94 5.69 -13.02
C SER A 202 12.30 6.43 -13.06
N PRO A 203 13.45 5.76 -13.28
CA PRO A 203 14.73 6.47 -13.40
C PRO A 203 14.83 7.43 -14.60
N LEU A 204 14.03 7.21 -15.66
CA LEU A 204 14.07 8.00 -16.89
C LEU A 204 13.10 9.19 -16.86
N ILE A 205 11.89 8.98 -16.34
CA ILE A 205 10.79 9.96 -16.40
C ILE A 205 10.25 10.38 -15.03
N GLY A 206 10.88 9.94 -13.94
CA GLY A 206 10.45 10.24 -12.58
C GLY A 206 9.00 9.83 -12.33
N LEU A 207 8.29 10.59 -11.50
CA LEU A 207 6.91 10.31 -11.06
C LEU A 207 5.90 10.13 -12.21
N PHE A 208 6.20 10.64 -13.41
CA PHE A 208 5.32 10.51 -14.58
C PHE A 208 5.14 9.06 -15.06
N TYR A 209 5.98 8.11 -14.61
CA TYR A 209 5.80 6.68 -14.92
C TYR A 209 4.42 6.15 -14.51
N ILE A 210 3.84 6.72 -13.45
CA ILE A 210 2.52 6.35 -12.93
C ILE A 210 1.43 6.55 -14.00
N LEU A 211 1.60 7.51 -14.92
CA LEU A 211 0.64 7.81 -15.98
C LEU A 211 0.71 6.86 -17.17
N ILE A 212 1.80 6.07 -17.33
CA ILE A 212 1.96 5.17 -18.47
C ILE A 212 0.78 4.17 -18.55
N VAL A 213 0.45 3.53 -17.42
CA VAL A 213 -0.59 2.50 -17.38
C VAL A 213 -1.99 3.08 -17.67
N PRO A 214 -2.46 4.17 -17.01
CA PRO A 214 -3.73 4.80 -17.35
C PRO A 214 -3.80 5.29 -18.81
N LEU A 215 -2.74 5.91 -19.34
CA LEU A 215 -2.74 6.42 -20.71
C LEU A 215 -2.76 5.29 -21.75
N ALA A 216 -2.03 4.20 -21.50
CA ALA A 216 -2.08 3.00 -22.33
C ALA A 216 -3.48 2.36 -22.29
N GLY A 217 -4.11 2.29 -21.11
CA GLY A 217 -5.47 1.82 -20.94
C GLY A 217 -6.49 2.65 -21.71
N ILE A 218 -6.43 3.98 -21.60
CA ILE A 218 -7.29 4.92 -22.33
C ILE A 218 -7.10 4.76 -23.85
N SER A 219 -5.85 4.67 -24.29
CA SER A 219 -5.51 4.49 -25.72
C SER A 219 -6.08 3.18 -26.25
N LEU A 220 -5.88 2.07 -25.52
CA LEU A 220 -6.42 0.76 -25.88
C LEU A 220 -7.95 0.76 -25.91
N PHE A 221 -8.59 1.44 -24.96
CA PHE A 221 -10.04 1.60 -24.91
C PHE A 221 -10.56 2.30 -26.17
N PHE A 222 -9.99 3.46 -26.53
CA PHE A 222 -10.40 4.20 -27.74
C PHE A 222 -10.14 3.43 -29.04
N VAL A 223 -8.98 2.80 -29.19
CA VAL A 223 -8.66 1.97 -30.38
C VAL A 223 -9.64 0.80 -30.50
N THR A 224 -10.01 0.18 -29.38
CA THR A 224 -10.97 -0.93 -29.38
C THR A 224 -12.38 -0.46 -29.74
N ILE A 225 -12.85 0.67 -29.20
CA ILE A 225 -14.15 1.26 -29.54
C ILE A 225 -14.21 1.61 -31.02
N THR A 226 -13.22 2.36 -31.51
CA THR A 226 -13.18 2.81 -32.90
C THR A 226 -13.10 1.63 -33.87
N GLY A 227 -12.26 0.64 -33.59
CA GLY A 227 -12.17 -0.59 -34.37
C GLY A 227 -13.47 -1.40 -34.39
N ALA A 228 -14.13 -1.55 -33.24
CA ALA A 228 -15.42 -2.24 -33.14
C ALA A 228 -16.52 -1.49 -33.90
N TRP A 229 -16.56 -0.15 -33.79
CA TRP A 229 -17.50 0.71 -34.48
C TRP A 229 -17.33 0.63 -36.00
N MET A 230 -16.09 0.72 -36.50
CA MET A 230 -15.78 0.56 -37.93
C MET A 230 -16.20 -0.82 -38.46
N TRP A 231 -15.95 -1.88 -37.70
CA TRP A 231 -16.37 -3.23 -38.07
C TRP A 231 -17.90 -3.35 -38.15
N LEU A 232 -18.63 -2.79 -37.18
CA LEU A 232 -20.09 -2.78 -37.18
C LEU A 232 -20.65 -1.99 -38.38
N MET A 233 -20.09 -0.82 -38.69
CA MET A 233 -20.49 -0.03 -39.86
C MET A 233 -20.25 -0.79 -41.17
N LYS A 234 -19.09 -1.44 -41.33
CA LYS A 234 -18.80 -2.25 -42.52
C LYS A 234 -19.79 -3.40 -42.67
N ARG A 235 -20.11 -4.11 -41.58
CA ARG A 235 -21.05 -5.22 -41.59
C ARG A 235 -22.48 -4.78 -41.91
N ARG A 236 -22.90 -3.60 -41.41
CA ARG A 236 -24.19 -2.99 -41.77
C ARG A 236 -24.27 -2.63 -43.25
N ARG A 237 -23.19 -2.08 -43.84
CA ARG A 237 -23.12 -1.78 -45.27
C ARG A 237 -23.20 -3.05 -46.13
N GLN A 238 -22.44 -4.08 -45.81
CA GLN A 238 -22.47 -5.37 -46.53
C GLN A 238 -23.85 -6.05 -46.48
N ASN A 239 -24.52 -6.01 -45.33
CA ASN A 239 -25.89 -6.51 -45.21
C ASN A 239 -26.92 -5.69 -46.01
N SER A 240 -26.63 -4.41 -46.27
CA SER A 240 -27.48 -3.55 -47.09
C SER A 240 -27.30 -3.83 -48.59
N ASP A 241 -26.06 -4.04 -49.05
CA ASP A 241 -25.76 -4.41 -50.45
C ASP A 241 -26.32 -5.80 -50.80
N ASN A 242 -26.16 -6.79 -49.92
CA ASN A 242 -26.71 -8.14 -50.14
C ASN A 242 -28.25 -8.20 -50.13
N ARG A 243 -28.94 -7.13 -49.75
CA ARG A 243 -30.41 -7.03 -49.76
C ARG A 243 -30.95 -6.34 -51.01
N GLN A 244 -30.10 -5.82 -51.90
CA GLN A 244 -30.57 -5.29 -53.17
C GLN A 244 -30.78 -6.43 -54.18
N PRO A 245 -31.97 -6.56 -54.80
CA PRO A 245 -32.20 -7.59 -55.80
C PRO A 245 -31.33 -7.33 -57.03
N ILE A 246 -30.69 -8.39 -57.54
CA ILE A 246 -29.99 -8.39 -58.82
C ILE A 246 -31.05 -8.20 -59.91
N THR A 247 -31.14 -7.00 -60.45
CA THR A 247 -31.95 -6.67 -61.64
C THR A 247 -31.25 -7.07 -62.91
#